data_AF-M6KAQ9-F1
#
_entry.id   AF-M6KAQ9-F1
#
_cell.length_a   1.000
_cell.length_b   1.000
_cell.length_c   1.000
_cell.angle_alpha   90.00
_cell.angle_beta   90.00
_cell.angle_gamma   90.00
#
_symmetry.space_group_name_H-M   'P 1'
#
loop_
_entity.id
_entity.type
_entity.pdbx_description
1 polymer ?
#
loop_
_entity_poly.entity_id
_entity_poly.type
_entity_poly.pdbx_seq_one_letter_code
_entity_poly.pdbx_strand_id
1 'polypeptide(L)'
;MAYVAVFHFIRQQFGFLVLYRKKTTSVQVPFLFDKITIYLMGGVPILYWHLTDQKREFSWFMEGDFLIYPFPALANSILWLQQIWLCCYILIHIYHFTKYRSIPLGKILLVLNTWIVWFFGIVYFNSDFSFTITNVINHGVPYIFLLFYYTIQNQSEIKIEMFQTGSWIKILSCFLGILFVFAFIEEWIWDSFIWKDHSFIFKNSSFYSFELPEFVSALLVSVLFLPQFTHYILDAYLWKVEKSNPRLFHFFEISEKN
;
A
#
# COMPACT_ATOMS: atom_id res chain seq x y z
N MET A 1 12.64 -1.22 -11.12
CA MET A 1 11.94 -0.32 -10.17
C MET A 1 10.61 -0.91 -9.70
N ALA A 2 9.78 -1.44 -10.59
CA ALA A 2 8.52 -2.11 -10.24
C ALA A 2 8.63 -3.10 -9.08
N TYR A 3 9.65 -3.98 -9.06
CA TYR A 3 9.85 -4.92 -7.94
C TYR A 3 10.14 -4.27 -6.59
N VAL A 4 10.76 -3.09 -6.56
CA VAL A 4 10.96 -2.33 -5.30
C VAL A 4 9.61 -1.83 -4.79
N ALA A 5 8.76 -1.35 -5.68
CA ALA A 5 7.39 -0.98 -5.34
C ALA A 5 6.61 -2.20 -4.82
N VAL A 6 6.62 -3.32 -5.54
CA VAL A 6 5.96 -4.56 -5.08
C VAL A 6 6.44 -4.97 -3.69
N PHE A 7 7.76 -4.98 -3.48
CA PHE A 7 8.32 -5.28 -2.17
C PHE A 7 7.82 -4.32 -1.09
N HIS A 8 7.81 -3.02 -1.36
CA HIS A 8 7.30 -2.01 -0.43
C HIS A 8 5.82 -2.25 -0.09
N PHE A 9 4.95 -2.46 -1.09
CA PHE A 9 3.51 -2.72 -0.88
C PHE A 9 3.26 -3.97 -0.02
N ILE A 10 4.01 -5.06 -0.25
CA ILE A 10 3.93 -6.28 0.58
C ILE A 10 4.48 -6.00 1.99
N ARG A 11 5.61 -5.29 2.09
CA ARG A 11 6.28 -5.00 3.35
C ARG A 11 5.45 -4.11 4.27
N GLN A 12 4.66 -3.21 3.70
CA GLN A 12 3.74 -2.36 4.45
C GLN A 12 2.67 -3.18 5.20
N GLN A 13 2.07 -4.18 4.54
CA GLN A 13 1.08 -5.05 5.18
C GLN A 13 1.68 -5.81 6.37
N PHE A 14 2.95 -6.21 6.25
CA PHE A 14 3.71 -6.75 7.38
C PHE A 14 3.93 -5.72 8.51
N GLY A 15 4.18 -4.45 8.19
CA GLY A 15 4.28 -3.37 9.18
C GLY A 15 3.01 -3.24 10.02
N PHE A 16 1.85 -3.18 9.37
CA PHE A 16 0.55 -3.16 10.05
C PHE A 16 0.31 -4.41 10.90
N LEU A 17 0.68 -5.59 10.40
CA LEU A 17 0.58 -6.84 11.16
C LEU A 17 1.34 -6.76 12.49
N VAL A 18 2.57 -6.24 12.47
CA VAL A 18 3.38 -6.05 13.68
C VAL A 18 2.72 -5.06 14.65
N LEU A 19 2.15 -3.96 14.14
CA LEU A 19 1.43 -2.99 14.96
C LEU A 19 0.19 -3.61 15.64
N TYR A 20 -0.64 -4.34 14.90
CA TYR A 20 -1.81 -5.03 15.46
C TYR A 20 -1.40 -6.07 16.51
N ARG A 21 -0.29 -6.80 16.29
CA ARG A 21 0.25 -7.74 17.28
C ARG A 21 0.73 -7.06 18.55
N LYS A 22 1.38 -5.89 18.45
CA LYS A 22 1.82 -5.12 19.62
C LYS A 22 0.64 -4.55 20.42
N LYS A 23 -0.43 -4.12 19.74
CA LYS A 23 -1.63 -3.56 20.37
C LYS A 23 -2.55 -4.61 20.99
N THR A 24 -2.53 -5.85 20.51
CA THR A 24 -3.46 -6.88 21.01
C THR A 24 -2.98 -7.51 22.31
N THR A 25 -3.89 -7.65 23.27
CA THR A 25 -3.71 -8.41 24.52
C THR A 25 -4.17 -9.87 24.39
N SER A 26 -4.73 -10.25 23.24
CA SER A 26 -5.22 -11.60 22.98
C SER A 26 -4.10 -12.63 22.96
N VAL A 27 -4.41 -13.90 23.27
CA VAL A 27 -3.49 -15.01 23.08
C VAL A 27 -3.13 -15.13 21.60
N GLN A 28 -1.83 -15.07 21.30
CA GLN A 28 -1.34 -14.98 19.92
C GLN A 28 -0.72 -16.30 19.46
N VAL A 29 -0.92 -16.64 18.20
CA VAL A 29 -0.15 -17.67 17.50
C VAL A 29 1.33 -17.27 17.41
N PRO A 30 2.26 -18.20 17.09
CA PRO A 30 3.66 -17.86 16.90
C PRO A 30 3.86 -16.75 15.87
N PHE A 31 4.77 -15.81 16.15
CA PHE A 31 5.02 -14.66 15.26
C PHE A 31 5.44 -15.09 13.85
N LEU A 32 6.22 -16.16 13.73
CA LEU A 32 6.66 -16.70 12.45
C LEU A 32 5.47 -17.12 11.57
N PHE A 33 4.41 -17.68 12.18
CA PHE A 33 3.22 -18.09 11.44
C PHE A 33 2.47 -16.90 10.87
N ASP A 34 2.28 -15.84 11.66
CA ASP A 34 1.69 -14.58 11.19
C ASP A 34 2.54 -13.93 10.08
N LYS A 35 3.88 -13.91 10.27
CA LYS A 35 4.82 -13.36 9.29
C LYS A 35 4.73 -14.11 7.96
N ILE A 36 4.82 -15.44 7.96
CA ILE A 36 4.71 -16.23 6.72
C ILE A 36 3.36 -15.99 6.06
N THR A 37 2.28 -15.97 6.84
CA THR A 37 0.92 -15.78 6.32
C THR A 37 0.79 -14.48 5.55
N ILE A 38 1.17 -13.33 6.13
CA ILE A 38 0.99 -12.04 5.45
C ILE A 38 1.83 -11.94 4.17
N TYR A 39 3.04 -12.51 4.18
CA TYR A 39 3.89 -12.57 2.99
C TYR A 39 3.32 -13.48 1.91
N LEU A 40 2.71 -14.61 2.27
CA LEU A 40 2.01 -15.46 1.31
C LEU A 40 0.77 -14.77 0.72
N MET A 41 0.02 -14.00 1.54
CA MET A 41 -1.19 -13.32 1.06
C MET A 41 -0.89 -12.24 0.01
N GLY A 42 0.20 -11.48 0.18
CA GLY A 42 0.63 -10.49 -0.83
C GLY A 42 1.55 -11.06 -1.93
N GLY A 43 2.42 -12.01 -1.59
CA GLY A 43 3.47 -12.49 -2.52
C GLY A 43 2.99 -13.53 -3.53
N VAL A 44 2.13 -14.47 -3.13
CA VAL A 44 1.68 -15.55 -4.03
C VAL A 44 0.91 -15.03 -5.25
N PRO A 45 0.00 -14.04 -5.15
CA PRO A 45 -0.70 -13.51 -6.32
C PRO A 45 0.27 -12.95 -7.37
N ILE A 46 1.37 -12.32 -6.94
CA ILE A 46 2.42 -11.85 -7.84
C ILE A 46 3.18 -13.01 -8.46
N LEU A 47 3.61 -13.99 -7.66
CA LEU A 47 4.30 -15.17 -8.20
C LEU A 47 3.40 -15.93 -9.20
N TYR A 48 2.12 -16.08 -8.90
CA TYR A 48 1.14 -16.64 -9.81
C TYR A 48 1.10 -15.85 -11.12
N TRP A 49 1.03 -14.52 -11.04
CA TRP A 49 0.98 -13.65 -12.20
C TRP A 49 2.23 -13.79 -13.10
N HIS A 50 3.40 -14.10 -12.53
CA HIS A 50 4.63 -14.42 -13.28
C HIS A 50 4.58 -15.75 -14.03
N LEU A 51 3.90 -16.74 -13.45
CA LEU A 51 3.97 -18.15 -13.83
C LEU A 51 2.72 -18.64 -14.57
N THR A 52 1.63 -17.90 -14.54
CA THR A 52 0.39 -18.28 -15.24
C THR A 52 0.57 -18.18 -16.76
N ASP A 53 -0.12 -19.06 -17.49
CA ASP A 53 -0.30 -18.98 -18.95
C ASP A 53 -1.54 -18.17 -19.34
N GLN A 54 -2.33 -17.72 -18.36
CA GLN A 54 -3.44 -16.83 -18.62
C GLN A 54 -2.95 -15.51 -19.22
N LYS A 55 -3.70 -15.01 -20.20
CA LYS A 55 -3.45 -13.69 -20.78
C LYS A 55 -3.53 -12.65 -19.66
N ARG A 56 -2.45 -11.89 -19.48
CA ARG A 56 -2.47 -10.70 -18.61
C ARG A 56 -3.28 -9.63 -19.32
N GLU A 57 -4.41 -9.26 -18.73
CA GLU A 57 -5.27 -8.20 -19.26
C GLU A 57 -4.96 -6.84 -18.60
N PHE A 58 -3.89 -6.78 -17.80
CA PHE A 58 -3.49 -5.61 -17.05
C PHE A 58 -1.96 -5.58 -16.91
N SER A 59 -1.39 -4.38 -16.78
CA SER A 59 0.03 -4.16 -16.51
C SER A 59 0.18 -3.30 -15.26
N TRP A 60 0.66 -3.89 -14.17
CA TRP A 60 1.07 -3.10 -13.01
C TRP A 60 2.29 -2.25 -13.43
N PHE A 61 2.16 -0.93 -13.43
CA PHE A 61 3.11 0.03 -14.03
C PHE A 61 3.08 -0.04 -15.57
N MET A 62 4.19 -0.40 -16.22
CA MET A 62 4.31 -0.43 -17.68
C MET A 62 4.43 -1.86 -18.20
N GLU A 63 4.06 -2.06 -19.46
CA GLU A 63 4.32 -3.32 -20.15
C GLU A 63 5.84 -3.59 -20.17
N GLY A 64 6.22 -4.82 -19.82
CA GLY A 64 7.63 -5.24 -19.77
C GLY A 64 8.33 -5.04 -18.42
N ASP A 65 7.70 -4.37 -17.44
CA ASP A 65 8.30 -4.19 -16.10
C ASP A 65 8.41 -5.48 -15.28
N PHE A 66 7.58 -6.48 -15.61
CA PHE A 66 7.51 -7.76 -14.92
C PHE A 66 7.85 -8.92 -15.85
N LEU A 67 8.66 -9.86 -15.34
CA LEU A 67 9.02 -11.07 -16.06
C LEU A 67 7.79 -11.94 -16.34
N ILE A 68 7.79 -12.60 -17.50
CA ILE A 68 6.80 -13.59 -17.91
C ILE A 68 7.55 -14.91 -18.09
N TYR A 69 7.20 -15.91 -17.28
CA TYR A 69 7.81 -17.24 -17.33
C TYR A 69 6.74 -18.30 -17.10
N PRO A 70 5.94 -18.65 -18.14
CA PRO A 70 4.77 -19.48 -17.97
C PRO A 70 5.16 -20.89 -17.50
N PHE A 71 4.74 -21.21 -16.27
CA PHE A 71 4.82 -22.53 -15.66
C PHE A 71 3.49 -22.83 -14.92
N PRO A 72 2.40 -23.16 -15.66
CA PRO A 72 1.04 -23.18 -15.12
C PRO A 72 0.83 -24.18 -13.97
N ALA A 73 1.50 -25.33 -14.03
CA ALA A 73 1.44 -26.33 -12.96
C ALA A 73 1.94 -25.80 -11.62
N LEU A 74 3.07 -25.06 -11.65
CA LEU A 74 3.61 -24.41 -10.46
C LEU A 74 2.70 -23.25 -10.01
N ALA A 75 2.21 -22.43 -10.96
CA ALA A 75 1.29 -21.33 -10.68
C ALA A 75 0.04 -21.81 -9.91
N ASN A 76 -0.62 -22.86 -10.40
CA ASN A 76 -1.80 -23.44 -9.75
C ASN A 76 -1.46 -24.06 -8.39
N SER A 77 -0.30 -24.71 -8.27
CA SER A 77 0.14 -25.34 -7.03
C SER A 77 0.42 -24.32 -5.92
N ILE A 78 1.07 -23.19 -6.23
CA ILE A 78 1.32 -22.13 -5.24
C ILE A 78 0.04 -21.41 -4.82
N LEU A 79 -0.93 -21.25 -5.72
CA LEU A 79 -2.25 -20.74 -5.37
C LEU A 79 -2.92 -21.69 -4.37
N TRP A 80 -3.09 -22.97 -4.72
CA TRP A 80 -3.70 -23.95 -3.82
C TRP A 80 -3.02 -23.98 -2.44
N LEU A 81 -1.69 -23.89 -2.40
CA LEU A 81 -0.94 -23.76 -1.16
C LEU A 81 -1.36 -22.52 -0.36
N GLN A 82 -1.51 -21.36 -1.00
CA GLN A 82 -1.99 -20.13 -0.38
C GLN A 82 -3.41 -20.30 0.20
N GLN A 83 -4.34 -20.88 -0.56
CA GLN A 83 -5.71 -21.11 -0.07
C GLN A 83 -5.74 -22.07 1.13
N ILE A 84 -5.02 -23.19 1.06
CA ILE A 84 -4.91 -24.15 2.17
C ILE A 84 -4.30 -23.48 3.39
N TRP A 85 -3.23 -22.70 3.19
CA TRP A 85 -2.55 -21.97 4.28
C TRP A 85 -3.50 -20.96 4.95
N LEU A 86 -4.26 -20.20 4.17
CA LEU A 86 -5.25 -19.26 4.69
C LEU A 86 -6.35 -19.98 5.48
N CYS A 87 -6.85 -21.11 4.98
CA CYS A 87 -7.80 -21.95 5.71
C CYS A 87 -7.22 -22.41 7.06
N CYS A 88 -5.99 -22.93 7.08
CA CYS A 88 -5.31 -23.30 8.33
C CYS A 88 -5.16 -22.09 9.27
N TYR A 89 -4.82 -20.92 8.74
CA TYR A 89 -4.72 -19.67 9.51
C TYR A 89 -6.04 -19.26 10.17
N ILE A 90 -7.16 -19.41 9.47
CA ILE A 90 -8.49 -19.12 10.02
C ILE A 90 -8.87 -20.17 11.07
N LEU A 91 -8.68 -21.46 10.77
CA LEU A 91 -9.02 -22.57 11.67
C LEU A 91 -8.27 -22.51 13.00
N ILE A 92 -6.97 -22.15 12.99
CA ILE A 92 -6.22 -22.00 14.24
C ILE A 92 -6.76 -20.84 15.09
N HIS A 93 -7.20 -19.74 14.47
CA HIS A 93 -7.79 -18.63 15.21
C HIS A 93 -9.20 -18.96 15.73
N ILE A 94 -9.98 -19.77 15.01
CA ILE A 94 -11.24 -20.32 15.51
C ILE A 94 -10.97 -21.20 16.74
N TYR A 95 -9.97 -22.10 16.68
CA TYR A 95 -9.57 -22.91 17.82
C TYR A 95 -9.10 -22.06 19.02
N HIS A 96 -8.31 -21.01 18.78
CA HIS A 96 -7.90 -20.09 19.83
C HIS A 96 -9.11 -19.37 20.45
N PHE A 97 -10.10 -18.99 19.64
CA PHE A 97 -11.32 -18.36 20.14
C PHE A 97 -12.14 -19.33 21.01
N THR A 98 -12.30 -20.59 20.60
CA THR A 98 -13.04 -21.58 21.41
C THR A 98 -12.33 -21.90 22.72
N LYS A 99 -10.99 -21.93 22.74
CA LYS A 99 -10.18 -22.25 23.93
C LYS A 99 -9.96 -21.08 24.88
N TYR A 100 -9.64 -19.90 24.36
CA TYR A 100 -9.21 -18.74 25.14
C TYR A 100 -10.23 -17.60 25.18
N ARG A 101 -11.34 -17.70 24.44
CA ARG A 101 -12.38 -16.67 24.32
C ARG A 101 -11.85 -15.29 23.90
N SER A 102 -10.74 -15.29 23.17
CA SER A 102 -10.02 -14.10 22.75
C SER A 102 -9.66 -14.23 21.27
N ILE A 103 -9.92 -13.19 20.48
CA ILE A 103 -9.61 -13.17 19.05
C ILE A 103 -8.92 -11.85 18.67
N PRO A 104 -7.71 -11.89 18.07
CA PRO A 104 -7.02 -10.69 17.60
C PRO A 104 -7.64 -10.20 16.28
N LEU A 105 -8.86 -9.67 16.34
CA LEU A 105 -9.71 -9.38 15.17
C LEU A 105 -9.03 -8.47 14.14
N GLY A 106 -8.44 -7.35 14.56
CA GLY A 106 -7.79 -6.40 13.63
C GLY A 106 -6.68 -7.03 12.81
N LYS A 107 -5.93 -7.96 13.42
CA LYS A 107 -4.88 -8.73 12.74
C LYS A 107 -5.46 -9.68 11.68
N ILE A 108 -6.51 -10.41 12.03
CA ILE A 108 -7.14 -11.38 11.13
C ILE A 108 -7.79 -10.64 9.95
N LEU A 109 -8.48 -9.53 10.23
CA LEU A 109 -9.06 -8.68 9.19
C LEU A 109 -8.01 -8.12 8.25
N LEU A 110 -6.83 -7.71 8.77
CA LEU A 110 -5.71 -7.28 7.91
C LEU A 110 -5.23 -8.38 6.96
N VAL A 111 -5.06 -9.62 7.45
CA VAL A 111 -4.64 -10.77 6.64
C VAL A 111 -5.67 -11.08 5.57
N LEU A 112 -6.95 -11.15 5.96
CA LEU A 112 -8.06 -11.41 5.03
C LEU A 112 -8.17 -10.32 3.97
N ASN A 113 -8.11 -9.06 4.38
CA ASN A 113 -8.15 -7.91 3.48
C ASN A 113 -6.96 -7.91 2.50
N THR A 114 -5.75 -8.23 2.98
CA THR A 114 -4.57 -8.40 2.11
C THR A 114 -4.82 -9.50 1.09
N TRP A 115 -5.30 -10.66 1.51
CA TRP A 115 -5.63 -11.74 0.59
C TRP A 115 -6.70 -11.33 -0.42
N ILE A 116 -7.82 -10.74 0.02
CA ILE A 116 -8.93 -10.32 -0.84
C ILE A 116 -8.41 -9.36 -1.91
N VAL A 117 -7.72 -8.30 -1.52
CA VAL A 117 -7.25 -7.26 -2.46
C VAL A 117 -6.28 -7.84 -3.49
N TRP A 118 -5.29 -8.63 -3.04
CA TRP A 118 -4.26 -9.13 -3.94
C TRP A 118 -4.75 -10.30 -4.80
N PHE A 119 -5.47 -11.26 -4.22
CA PHE A 119 -6.04 -12.36 -4.97
C PHE A 119 -7.09 -11.87 -5.96
N PHE A 120 -8.07 -11.09 -5.52
CA PHE A 120 -9.11 -10.65 -6.43
C PHE A 120 -8.58 -9.64 -7.45
N GLY A 121 -7.71 -8.71 -7.06
CA GLY A 121 -7.16 -7.71 -7.98
C GLY A 121 -6.28 -8.34 -9.07
N ILE A 122 -5.38 -9.25 -8.70
CA ILE A 122 -4.37 -9.79 -9.63
C ILE A 122 -4.82 -11.09 -10.30
N VAL A 123 -5.38 -12.02 -9.52
CA VAL A 123 -5.69 -13.39 -9.99
C VAL A 123 -7.09 -13.48 -10.58
N TYR A 124 -8.11 -13.00 -9.85
CA TYR A 124 -9.50 -13.20 -10.24
C TYR A 124 -9.97 -12.19 -11.30
N PHE A 125 -9.84 -10.89 -11.04
CA PHE A 125 -10.30 -9.85 -11.94
C PHE A 125 -9.33 -9.57 -13.08
N ASN A 126 -8.02 -9.69 -12.84
CA ASN A 126 -6.97 -9.49 -13.85
C ASN A 126 -7.22 -8.17 -14.62
N SER A 127 -7.48 -7.06 -13.92
CA SER A 127 -7.93 -5.80 -14.53
C SER A 127 -7.25 -4.60 -13.88
N ASP A 128 -6.74 -3.67 -14.70
CA ASP A 128 -6.02 -2.48 -14.24
C ASP A 128 -6.90 -1.64 -13.29
N PHE A 129 -8.16 -1.45 -13.65
CA PHE A 129 -9.11 -0.67 -12.86
C PHE A 129 -9.38 -1.31 -11.48
N SER A 130 -9.74 -2.59 -11.47
CA SER A 130 -10.06 -3.33 -10.24
C SER A 130 -8.85 -3.39 -9.31
N PHE A 131 -7.67 -3.69 -9.84
CA PHE A 131 -6.44 -3.74 -9.05
C PHE A 131 -6.06 -2.35 -8.52
N THR A 132 -6.12 -1.31 -9.35
CA THR A 132 -5.80 0.07 -8.95
C THR A 132 -6.70 0.55 -7.82
N ILE A 133 -8.02 0.40 -7.94
CA ILE A 133 -8.96 0.85 -6.89
C ILE A 133 -8.73 0.09 -5.59
N THR A 134 -8.68 -1.24 -5.66
CA THR A 134 -8.55 -2.07 -4.45
C THR A 134 -7.21 -1.85 -3.75
N ASN A 135 -6.14 -1.65 -4.53
CA ASN A 135 -4.81 -1.39 -3.99
C ASN A 135 -4.70 0.04 -3.41
N VAL A 136 -5.22 1.07 -4.09
CA VAL A 136 -5.24 2.47 -3.59
C VAL A 136 -6.03 2.57 -2.28
N ILE A 137 -7.19 1.92 -2.19
CA ILE A 137 -7.98 1.90 -0.95
C ILE A 137 -7.21 1.21 0.18
N ASN A 138 -6.53 0.09 -0.11
CA ASN A 138 -5.83 -0.67 0.91
C ASN A 138 -4.48 -0.07 1.34
N HIS A 139 -3.88 0.74 0.48
CA HIS A 139 -2.54 1.27 0.69
C HIS A 139 -2.56 2.77 0.97
N GLY A 140 -3.20 3.56 0.10
CA GLY A 140 -3.23 5.01 0.16
C GLY A 140 -4.14 5.55 1.27
N VAL A 141 -5.37 5.03 1.39
CA VAL A 141 -6.34 5.56 2.38
C VAL A 141 -5.85 5.43 3.82
N PRO A 142 -5.27 4.29 4.28
CA PRO A 142 -4.70 4.21 5.61
C PRO A 142 -3.62 5.27 5.86
N TYR A 143 -2.78 5.60 4.88
CA TYR A 143 -1.72 6.58 5.03
C TYR A 143 -2.24 8.02 5.07
N ILE A 144 -3.21 8.34 4.20
CA ILE A 144 -3.93 9.61 4.26
C ILE A 144 -4.56 9.79 5.65
N PHE A 145 -5.19 8.73 6.17
CA PHE A 145 -5.76 8.73 7.51
C PHE A 145 -4.69 8.91 8.60
N LEU A 146 -3.57 8.17 8.55
CA LEU A 146 -2.50 8.28 9.55
C LEU A 146 -1.87 9.67 9.56
N LEU A 147 -1.62 10.25 8.39
CA LEU A 147 -1.05 11.58 8.26
C LEU A 147 -2.04 12.66 8.75
N PHE A 148 -3.32 12.51 8.43
CA PHE A 148 -4.37 13.39 8.95
C PHE A 148 -4.52 13.26 10.47
N TYR A 149 -4.51 12.05 11.00
CA TYR A 149 -4.59 11.80 12.44
C TYR A 149 -3.38 12.39 13.17
N TYR A 150 -2.17 12.23 12.60
CA TYR A 150 -0.95 12.89 13.10
C TYR A 150 -1.10 14.41 13.14
N THR A 151 -1.64 15.00 12.07
CA THR A 151 -1.90 16.44 11.95
C THR A 151 -2.82 16.94 13.08
N ILE A 152 -3.90 16.21 13.39
CA ILE A 152 -4.84 16.58 14.44
C ILE A 152 -4.25 16.39 15.85
N GLN A 153 -3.40 15.38 16.06
CA GLN A 153 -2.77 15.15 17.37
C GLN A 153 -1.61 16.13 17.65
N ASN A 154 -1.03 16.73 16.61
CA ASN A 154 0.15 17.59 16.71
C ASN A 154 -0.08 18.98 16.10
N GLN A 155 -1.27 19.57 16.32
CA GLN A 155 -1.65 20.86 15.72
C GLN A 155 -0.66 22.00 16.06
N SER A 156 -0.01 21.95 17.23
CA SER A 156 1.00 22.93 17.63
C SER A 156 2.27 22.91 16.77
N GLU A 157 2.56 21.79 16.07
CA GLU A 157 3.69 21.70 15.14
C GLU A 157 3.37 22.35 13.78
N ILE A 158 2.09 22.58 13.46
CA ILE A 158 1.65 23.11 12.17
C ILE A 158 1.49 24.62 12.26
N LYS A 159 2.23 25.35 11.42
CA LYS A 159 2.28 26.82 11.42
C LYS A 159 1.07 27.51 10.77
N ILE A 160 0.21 26.74 10.11
CA ILE A 160 -0.97 27.28 9.41
C ILE A 160 -2.10 27.44 10.44
N GLU A 161 -2.56 28.67 10.66
CA GLU A 161 -3.56 29.03 11.69
C GLU A 161 -4.83 28.17 11.61
N MET A 162 -5.32 27.89 10.40
CA MET A 162 -6.50 27.04 10.19
C MET A 162 -6.34 25.61 10.76
N PHE A 163 -5.12 25.08 10.83
CA PHE A 163 -4.84 23.77 11.43
C PHE A 163 -4.78 23.82 12.97
N GLN A 164 -4.62 25.01 13.55
CA GLN A 164 -4.53 25.22 15.00
C GLN A 164 -5.89 25.53 15.63
N THR A 165 -6.73 26.32 14.95
CA THR A 165 -7.99 26.85 15.50
C THR A 165 -9.23 26.35 14.75
N GLY A 166 -9.05 25.66 13.62
CA GLY A 166 -10.14 25.16 12.79
C GLY A 166 -10.87 23.96 13.40
N SER A 167 -12.14 23.79 13.03
CA SER A 167 -12.85 22.53 13.31
C SER A 167 -12.24 21.40 12.49
N TRP A 168 -12.38 20.15 12.96
CA TRP A 168 -11.81 18.97 12.27
C TRP A 168 -12.24 18.87 10.80
N ILE A 169 -13.44 19.32 10.44
CA ILE A 169 -13.94 19.36 9.06
C ILE A 169 -13.14 20.36 8.22
N LYS A 170 -12.91 21.57 8.72
CA LYS A 170 -12.10 22.58 8.02
C LYS A 170 -10.68 22.10 7.83
N ILE A 171 -10.11 21.47 8.86
CA ILE A 171 -8.77 20.88 8.80
C ILE A 171 -8.72 19.78 7.74
N LEU A 172 -9.71 18.86 7.73
CA LEU A 172 -9.79 17.79 6.74
C LEU A 172 -9.94 18.32 5.32
N SER A 173 -10.82 19.30 5.09
CA SER A 173 -10.99 19.92 3.77
C SER A 173 -9.71 20.61 3.30
N CYS A 174 -9.00 21.33 4.18
CA CYS A 174 -7.73 21.94 3.81
C CYS A 174 -6.66 20.88 3.54
N PHE A 175 -6.53 19.88 4.40
CA PHE A 175 -5.59 18.79 4.24
C PHE A 175 -5.78 18.06 2.89
N LEU A 176 -7.02 17.67 2.57
CA LEU A 176 -7.35 17.05 1.29
C LEU A 176 -7.15 18.00 0.11
N GLY A 177 -7.47 19.29 0.29
CA GLY A 177 -7.23 20.30 -0.74
C GLY A 177 -5.74 20.46 -1.08
N ILE A 178 -4.87 20.47 -0.07
CA ILE A 178 -3.41 20.53 -0.26
C ILE A 178 -2.92 19.27 -1.00
N LEU A 179 -3.35 18.07 -0.57
CA LEU A 179 -2.99 16.82 -1.25
C LEU A 179 -3.48 16.82 -2.71
N PHE A 180 -4.70 17.27 -2.95
CA PHE A 180 -5.27 17.38 -4.29
C PHE A 180 -4.47 18.33 -5.17
N VAL A 181 -4.08 19.51 -4.66
CA VAL A 181 -3.27 20.47 -5.42
C VAL A 181 -1.92 19.86 -5.80
N PHE A 182 -1.24 19.17 -4.88
CA PHE A 182 0.02 18.50 -5.20
C PHE A 182 -0.16 17.40 -6.25
N ALA A 183 -1.13 16.52 -6.05
CA ALA A 183 -1.41 15.44 -7.01
C ALA A 183 -1.82 15.98 -8.38
N PHE A 184 -2.63 17.05 -8.42
CA PHE A 184 -3.06 17.67 -9.67
C PHE A 184 -1.90 18.32 -10.41
N ILE A 185 -1.01 19.04 -9.71
CA ILE A 185 0.18 19.65 -10.32
C ILE A 185 1.11 18.55 -10.86
N GLU A 186 1.34 17.49 -10.09
CA GLU A 186 2.19 16.38 -10.51
C GLU A 186 1.64 15.72 -11.78
N GLU A 187 0.36 15.33 -11.78
CA GLU A 187 -0.30 14.70 -12.93
C GLU A 187 -0.37 15.64 -14.15
N TRP A 188 -0.58 16.94 -13.92
CA TRP A 188 -0.55 17.94 -14.98
C TRP A 188 0.82 18.00 -15.66
N ILE A 189 1.93 17.89 -14.92
CA ILE A 189 3.29 17.87 -15.49
C ILE A 189 3.50 16.55 -16.26
N TRP A 190 3.11 15.41 -15.69
CA TRP A 190 3.16 14.10 -16.37
C TRP A 190 2.43 14.15 -17.71
N ASP A 191 1.19 14.61 -17.71
CA ASP A 191 0.36 14.65 -18.90
C ASP A 191 0.87 15.66 -19.94
N SER A 192 1.36 16.83 -19.51
CA SER A 192 1.83 17.87 -20.43
C SER A 192 3.06 17.46 -21.24
N PHE A 193 3.96 16.68 -20.65
CA PHE A 193 5.30 16.44 -21.20
C PHE A 193 5.61 14.98 -21.51
N ILE A 194 4.93 14.02 -20.89
CA ILE A 194 5.22 12.59 -20.99
C ILE A 194 4.05 11.83 -21.63
N TRP A 195 2.89 11.79 -20.96
CA TRP A 195 1.78 10.91 -21.37
C TRP A 195 0.95 11.48 -22.51
N LYS A 196 0.58 12.76 -22.42
CA LYS A 196 -0.21 13.47 -23.43
C LYS A 196 -1.56 12.77 -23.72
N ASP A 197 -2.29 12.36 -22.69
CA ASP A 197 -3.54 11.57 -22.83
C ASP A 197 -4.80 12.29 -22.32
N HIS A 198 -4.68 13.27 -21.42
CA HIS A 198 -5.79 13.83 -20.65
C HIS A 198 -6.03 15.34 -20.84
N SER A 199 -5.75 15.88 -22.03
CA SER A 199 -5.89 17.32 -22.32
C SER A 199 -7.28 17.90 -22.09
N PHE A 200 -8.34 17.09 -22.14
CA PHE A 200 -9.68 17.53 -21.81
C PHE A 200 -9.81 17.96 -20.33
N ILE A 201 -9.11 17.25 -19.43
CA ILE A 201 -9.10 17.48 -17.99
C ILE A 201 -8.14 18.64 -17.65
N PHE A 202 -6.91 18.57 -18.15
CA PHE A 202 -5.83 19.48 -17.77
C PHE A 202 -5.75 20.78 -18.58
N LYS A 203 -6.49 20.86 -19.71
CA LYS A 203 -6.51 22.01 -20.62
C LYS A 203 -5.10 22.45 -21.07
N ASN A 204 -4.21 21.48 -21.25
CA ASN A 204 -2.79 21.62 -21.56
C ASN A 204 -2.43 21.17 -22.99
N SER A 205 -3.40 21.06 -23.91
CA SER A 205 -3.16 20.58 -25.28
C SER A 205 -2.11 21.39 -26.05
N SER A 206 -1.88 22.65 -25.68
CA SER A 206 -0.80 23.47 -26.23
C SER A 206 0.59 22.86 -26.01
N PHE A 207 0.78 22.10 -24.93
CA PHE A 207 2.05 21.46 -24.58
C PHE A 207 2.29 20.15 -25.33
N TYR A 208 1.26 19.53 -25.92
CA TYR A 208 1.41 18.21 -26.57
C TYR A 208 2.32 18.27 -27.79
N SER A 209 2.32 19.40 -28.49
CA SER A 209 3.20 19.64 -29.65
C SER A 209 4.66 19.86 -29.26
N PHE A 210 4.95 20.08 -27.98
CA PHE A 210 6.29 20.26 -27.47
C PHE A 210 6.93 18.89 -27.20
N GLU A 211 8.03 18.61 -27.89
CA GLU A 211 8.81 17.39 -27.68
C GLU A 211 10.09 17.73 -26.91
N LEU A 212 10.24 17.09 -25.75
CA LEU A 212 11.45 17.22 -24.94
C LEU A 212 12.57 16.37 -25.54
N PRO A 213 13.83 16.84 -25.53
CA PRO A 213 14.98 15.97 -25.79
C PRO A 213 14.96 14.78 -24.83
N GLU A 214 15.35 13.60 -25.32
CA GLU A 214 15.29 12.32 -24.57
C GLU A 214 15.94 12.42 -23.18
N PHE A 215 17.12 13.06 -23.10
CA PHE A 215 17.81 13.28 -21.84
C PHE A 215 16.99 14.13 -20.84
N VAL A 216 16.32 15.16 -21.32
CA VAL A 216 15.49 16.04 -20.48
C VAL A 216 14.23 15.30 -20.03
N SER A 217 13.61 14.51 -20.92
CA SER A 217 12.49 13.65 -20.58
C SER A 217 12.88 12.65 -19.48
N ALA A 218 14.01 11.95 -19.64
CA ALA A 218 14.52 11.02 -18.62
C ALA A 218 14.77 11.69 -17.26
N LEU A 219 15.31 12.92 -17.26
CA LEU A 219 15.52 13.70 -16.04
C LEU A 219 14.19 14.11 -15.41
N LEU A 220 13.22 14.56 -16.20
CA LEU A 220 11.89 14.93 -15.74
C LEU A 220 11.16 13.74 -15.12
N VAL A 221 11.14 12.60 -15.80
CA VAL A 221 10.59 11.32 -15.30
C VAL A 221 11.25 10.95 -13.98
N SER A 222 12.57 11.08 -13.88
CA SER A 222 13.32 10.76 -12.65
C SER A 222 12.94 11.69 -11.50
N VAL A 223 12.79 12.99 -11.76
CA VAL A 223 12.40 13.99 -10.75
C VAL A 223 10.96 13.77 -10.28
N LEU A 224 10.02 13.54 -11.20
CA LEU A 224 8.61 13.29 -10.87
C LEU A 224 8.43 11.97 -10.12
N PHE A 225 9.24 10.95 -10.44
CA PHE A 225 9.20 9.67 -9.74
C PHE A 225 9.90 9.69 -8.37
N LEU A 226 10.81 10.65 -8.13
CA LEU A 226 11.65 10.68 -6.93
C LEU A 226 10.85 10.70 -5.61
N PRO A 227 9.76 11.46 -5.45
CA PRO A 227 8.93 11.41 -4.23
C PRO A 227 8.37 10.01 -3.98
N GLN A 228 7.83 9.36 -5.00
CA GLN A 228 7.27 8.01 -4.91
C GLN A 228 8.34 6.99 -4.55
N PHE A 229 9.52 7.07 -5.17
CA PHE A 229 10.63 6.17 -4.85
C PHE A 229 11.17 6.36 -3.43
N THR A 230 11.31 7.62 -3.01
CA THR A 230 11.78 7.99 -1.69
C THR A 230 10.81 7.47 -0.63
N HIS A 231 9.51 7.59 -0.88
CA HIS A 231 8.49 6.98 -0.03
C HIS A 231 8.71 5.47 0.09
N TYR A 232 8.86 4.74 -1.02
CA TYR A 232 9.05 3.27 -0.96
C TYR A 232 10.19 2.82 -0.05
N ILE A 233 11.28 3.58 -0.02
CA ILE A 233 12.45 3.31 0.83
C ILE A 233 12.20 3.77 2.26
N LEU A 234 11.85 5.06 2.44
CA LEU A 234 11.78 5.68 3.76
C LEU A 234 10.69 5.05 4.63
N ASP A 235 9.63 4.52 4.04
CA ASP A 235 8.53 3.93 4.78
C ASP A 235 8.97 2.75 5.66
N ALA A 236 9.96 1.99 5.21
CA ALA A 236 10.55 0.90 5.98
C ALA A 236 11.25 1.37 7.27
N TYR A 237 11.62 2.64 7.35
CA TYR A 237 12.31 3.26 8.47
C TYR A 237 11.39 4.15 9.31
N LEU A 238 10.55 4.95 8.66
CA LEU A 238 9.69 5.93 9.32
C LEU A 238 8.72 5.28 10.29
N TRP A 239 8.06 4.17 9.90
CA TRP A 239 7.02 3.51 10.70
C TRP A 239 7.55 2.45 11.67
N LYS A 240 8.87 2.35 11.81
CA LYS A 240 9.49 1.35 12.67
C LYS A 240 9.35 1.78 14.13
N VAL A 241 8.45 1.12 14.86
CA VAL A 241 8.21 1.37 16.29
C VAL A 241 9.34 0.74 17.12
N GLU A 242 10.39 1.53 17.36
CA GLU A 242 11.60 1.20 18.14
C GLU A 242 11.92 2.28 19.16
N LYS A 243 12.74 1.97 20.18
CA LYS A 243 13.06 2.92 21.26
C LYS A 243 13.67 4.24 20.76
N SER A 244 14.32 4.21 19.58
CA SER A 244 14.83 5.40 18.89
C SER A 244 13.75 6.32 18.31
N ASN A 245 12.49 5.88 18.24
CA ASN A 245 11.35 6.66 17.76
C ASN A 245 10.21 6.67 18.82
N PRO A 246 10.42 7.35 19.96
CA PRO A 246 9.45 7.39 21.06
C PRO A 246 8.14 8.07 20.68
N ARG A 247 8.16 9.01 19.72
CA ARG A 247 6.96 9.70 19.22
C ARG A 247 5.95 8.71 18.64
N LEU A 248 6.41 7.69 17.90
CA LEU A 248 5.50 6.69 17.34
C LEU A 248 4.88 5.78 18.40
N PHE A 249 5.59 5.49 19.50
CA PHE A 249 5.00 4.73 20.62
C PHE A 249 3.82 5.48 21.23
N HIS A 250 4.00 6.78 21.49
CA HIS A 250 2.93 7.64 21.99
C HIS A 250 1.79 7.78 20.99
N PHE A 251 2.10 8.05 19.71
CA PHE A 251 1.11 8.21 18.65
C PHE A 251 0.22 6.98 18.48
N PHE A 252 0.80 5.78 18.57
CA PHE A 252 0.05 4.54 18.50
C PHE A 252 -0.44 4.05 19.86
N GLU A 253 -0.21 4.75 20.96
CA GLU A 253 -0.59 4.30 22.32
C GLU A 253 -0.11 2.88 22.63
N ILE A 254 1.08 2.52 22.12
CA ILE A 254 1.66 1.21 22.39
C ILE A 254 2.32 1.29 23.76
N SER A 255 1.75 0.59 24.73
CA SER A 255 2.35 0.44 26.06
C SER A 255 3.80 -0.06 25.92
N GLU A 256 4.74 0.56 26.64
CA GLU A 256 6.10 0.05 26.85
C GLU A 256 6.04 -1.28 27.60
N LYS A 257 5.53 -2.32 26.97
CA LYS A 257 5.67 -3.67 27.48
C LYS A 257 7.09 -4.12 27.14
N ASN A 258 7.90 -4.18 28.21
CA ASN A 258 9.27 -4.68 28.27
C ASN A 258 9.53 -5.89 27.37
#